data_AF-A0A023FJQ0-F1
#
_entry.id   AF-A0A023FJQ0-F1
#
_cell.length_a   1.000
_cell.length_b   1.000
_cell.length_c   1.000
_cell.angle_alpha   90.00
_cell.angle_beta   90.00
_cell.angle_gamma   90.00
#
_symmetry.space_group_name_H-M   'P 1'
#
loop_
_entity.id
_entity.type
_entity.pdbx_description
1 polymer ?
#
loop_
_entity_poly.entity_id
_entity_poly.type
_entity_poly.pdbx_seq_one_letter_code
_entity_poly.pdbx_strand_id
1 'polypeptide(L)'
;AMHRTIRWLDRCLAAHRIQQPNIFPIVQGGLDAALRERCALELLKRDVAGYAIGGLSGGESKDDFWPMVDISTNLLPKNKPRYLMGVGFAVDLVVCSALGCDMFDCVFPTRTARFGCALVMGGQLNLKNTEFCNDFSPIEDDCPCSTCRQYTRAYLHHIVKQETVACHLVSIHNVNFQMRLMKSIRDNIKAGTFVSFVKAFMKTFYPKSDYPGWVVDALAAVNIHLNL
;
A
#
# COMPACT_ATOMS: atom_id res chain seq x y z
N ALA A 1 -2.76 -24.90 -8.97
CA ALA A 1 -1.51 -24.16 -8.63
C ALA A 1 -1.24 -24.13 -7.12
N MET A 2 -2.22 -23.77 -6.28
CA MET A 2 -2.08 -23.68 -4.80
C MET A 2 -1.37 -24.87 -4.13
N HIS A 3 -1.79 -26.12 -4.38
CA HIS A 3 -1.11 -27.30 -3.81
C HIS A 3 0.36 -27.44 -4.21
N ARG A 4 0.76 -26.89 -5.36
CA ARG A 4 2.16 -26.87 -5.81
C ARG A 4 2.97 -25.87 -4.98
N THR A 5 2.39 -24.72 -4.63
CA THR A 5 3.00 -23.73 -3.73
C THR A 5 3.34 -24.33 -2.38
N ILE A 6 2.44 -25.15 -1.81
CA ILE A 6 2.70 -25.83 -0.52
C ILE A 6 3.89 -26.79 -0.63
N ARG A 7 3.94 -27.63 -1.69
CA ARG A 7 5.09 -28.52 -1.91
C ARG A 7 6.40 -27.77 -2.19
N TRP A 8 6.32 -26.60 -2.81
CA TRP A 8 7.48 -25.74 -3.02
C TRP A 8 7.98 -25.12 -1.72
N LEU A 9 7.09 -24.74 -0.79
CA LEU A 9 7.49 -24.30 0.53
C LEU A 9 8.34 -25.37 1.24
N ASP A 10 7.89 -26.62 1.26
CA ASP A 10 8.62 -27.71 1.93
C ASP A 10 10.02 -27.89 1.34
N ARG A 11 10.14 -27.78 0.02
CA ARG A 11 11.43 -27.82 -0.69
C ARG A 11 12.31 -26.60 -0.37
N CYS A 12 11.72 -25.41 -0.27
CA CYS A 12 12.43 -24.20 0.13
C CYS A 12 12.96 -24.32 1.56
N LEU A 13 12.17 -24.83 2.50
CA LEU A 13 12.58 -25.06 3.89
C LEU A 13 13.69 -26.11 3.98
N ALA A 14 13.59 -27.22 3.24
CA ALA A 14 14.64 -28.24 3.21
C ALA A 14 15.96 -27.72 2.59
N ALA A 15 15.87 -26.81 1.61
CA ALA A 15 17.04 -26.17 1.01
C ALA A 15 17.63 -25.05 1.89
N HIS A 16 16.85 -24.54 2.84
CA HIS A 16 17.24 -23.47 3.74
C HIS A 16 18.14 -23.99 4.86
N ARG A 17 19.43 -24.16 4.55
CA ARG A 17 20.45 -24.75 5.44
C ARG A 17 21.04 -23.77 6.48
N ILE A 18 20.64 -22.51 6.45
CA ILE A 18 21.16 -21.46 7.33
C ILE A 18 20.00 -20.95 8.16
N GLN A 19 20.23 -20.64 9.44
CA GLN A 19 19.21 -20.09 10.34
C GLN A 19 18.71 -18.69 9.91
N GLN A 20 19.35 -18.08 8.91
CA GLN A 20 18.98 -16.84 8.24
C GLN A 20 19.34 -16.94 6.74
N PRO A 21 18.60 -16.27 5.83
CA PRO A 21 17.54 -15.28 6.04
C PRO A 21 16.14 -15.84 6.32
N ASN A 22 15.25 -15.03 6.91
CA ASN A 22 13.84 -15.39 7.16
C ASN A 22 13.08 -15.84 5.90
N ILE A 23 12.25 -16.89 6.02
CA ILE A 23 11.35 -17.37 4.96
C ILE A 23 9.90 -16.92 5.22
N PHE A 24 9.26 -16.41 4.17
CA PHE A 24 7.86 -16.01 4.14
C PHE A 24 7.11 -16.82 3.08
N PRO A 25 6.34 -17.86 3.44
CA PRO A 25 5.40 -18.48 2.53
C PRO A 25 4.32 -17.49 2.06
N ILE A 26 3.81 -17.74 0.86
CA ILE A 26 2.85 -16.86 0.19
C ILE A 26 1.48 -17.55 0.13
N VAL A 27 0.49 -16.96 0.79
CA VAL A 27 -0.91 -17.36 0.68
C VAL A 27 -1.38 -17.14 -0.76
N GLN A 28 -1.86 -18.23 -1.38
CA GLN A 28 -2.39 -18.28 -2.74
C GLN A 28 -3.89 -18.60 -2.71
N GLY A 29 -4.57 -18.49 -3.86
CA GLY A 29 -6.01 -18.74 -3.98
C GLY A 29 -6.73 -17.73 -4.86
N GLY A 30 -6.07 -16.62 -5.22
CA GLY A 30 -6.68 -15.55 -6.00
C GLY A 30 -7.87 -14.96 -5.25
N LEU A 31 -9.02 -14.91 -5.94
CA LEU A 31 -10.31 -14.42 -5.43
C LEU A 31 -11.23 -15.54 -4.91
N ASP A 32 -10.72 -16.78 -4.78
CA ASP A 32 -11.47 -17.90 -4.20
C ASP A 32 -11.16 -18.01 -2.70
N ALA A 33 -12.17 -17.67 -1.89
CA ALA A 33 -12.11 -17.69 -0.43
C ALA A 33 -11.71 -19.07 0.13
N ALA A 34 -12.31 -20.14 -0.39
CA ALA A 34 -12.08 -21.51 0.10
C ALA A 34 -10.67 -22.00 -0.23
N LEU A 35 -10.14 -21.61 -1.40
CA LEU A 35 -8.75 -21.91 -1.76
C LEU A 35 -7.76 -21.10 -0.93
N ARG A 36 -8.05 -19.84 -0.61
CA ARG A 36 -7.23 -19.02 0.31
C ARG A 36 -7.16 -19.60 1.69
N GLU A 37 -8.31 -19.94 2.26
CA GLU A 37 -8.39 -20.52 3.60
C GLU A 37 -7.59 -21.82 3.66
N ARG A 38 -7.83 -22.72 2.69
CA ARG A 38 -7.08 -23.98 2.60
C ARG A 38 -5.58 -23.75 2.44
N CYS A 39 -5.17 -22.79 1.62
CA CYS A 39 -3.76 -22.45 1.47
C CYS A 39 -3.17 -21.96 2.79
N ALA A 40 -3.82 -20.99 3.45
CA ALA A 40 -3.35 -20.42 4.71
C ALA A 40 -3.18 -21.53 5.77
N LEU A 41 -4.23 -22.31 6.02
CA LEU A 41 -4.21 -23.41 7.01
C LEU A 41 -3.10 -24.43 6.75
N GLU A 42 -2.81 -24.75 5.49
CA GLU A 42 -1.68 -25.63 5.16
C GLU A 42 -0.32 -24.97 5.43
N LEU A 43 -0.14 -23.69 5.11
CA LEU A 43 1.11 -22.96 5.38
C LEU A 43 1.37 -22.80 6.88
N LEU A 44 0.32 -22.67 7.70
CA LEU A 44 0.43 -22.57 9.17
C LEU A 44 1.02 -23.81 9.84
N LYS A 45 1.03 -24.96 9.17
CA LYS A 45 1.65 -26.19 9.69
C LYS A 45 3.18 -26.12 9.72
N ARG A 46 3.79 -25.08 9.13
CA ARG A 46 5.23 -24.87 9.08
C ARG A 46 5.61 -23.69 9.97
N ASP A 47 6.69 -23.83 10.74
CA ASP A 47 7.23 -22.72 11.51
C ASP A 47 8.14 -21.83 10.64
N VAL A 48 7.65 -20.62 10.37
CA VAL A 48 8.26 -19.62 9.48
C VAL A 48 8.22 -18.25 10.14
N ALA A 49 9.03 -17.31 9.66
CA ALA A 49 9.18 -16.00 10.29
C ALA A 49 7.97 -15.06 10.07
N GLY A 50 7.20 -15.27 9.00
CA GLY A 50 6.04 -14.45 8.64
C GLY A 50 5.31 -14.99 7.42
N TYR A 51 4.26 -14.30 6.98
CA TYR A 51 3.42 -14.75 5.87
C TYR A 51 3.15 -13.62 4.89
N ALA A 52 3.26 -13.92 3.61
CA ALA A 52 2.90 -13.02 2.54
C ALA A 52 1.51 -13.35 1.99
N ILE A 53 0.81 -12.33 1.49
CA ILE A 53 -0.49 -12.40 0.85
C ILE A 53 -0.27 -12.04 -0.62
N GLY A 54 -0.33 -13.03 -1.50
CA GLY A 54 -0.05 -12.87 -2.93
C GLY A 54 -1.29 -13.02 -3.80
N GLY A 55 -1.19 -12.63 -5.07
CA GLY A 55 -2.26 -12.80 -6.05
C GLY A 55 -3.43 -11.83 -5.91
N LEU A 56 -3.19 -10.65 -5.30
CA LEU A 56 -4.16 -9.56 -5.11
C LEU A 56 -3.61 -8.21 -5.63
N SER A 57 -2.96 -8.24 -6.79
CA SER A 57 -2.34 -7.06 -7.39
C SER A 57 -2.53 -7.01 -8.91
N GLY A 58 -3.55 -7.71 -9.43
CA GLY A 58 -3.70 -8.08 -10.83
C GLY A 58 -4.77 -7.31 -11.62
N GLY A 59 -5.47 -6.37 -10.97
CA GLY A 59 -6.54 -5.57 -11.59
C GLY A 59 -7.95 -6.08 -11.30
N GLU A 60 -8.11 -6.91 -10.28
CA GLU A 60 -9.39 -7.29 -9.71
C GLU A 60 -10.20 -6.08 -9.23
N SER A 61 -11.52 -6.25 -9.10
CA SER A 61 -12.38 -5.24 -8.51
C SER A 61 -12.00 -5.02 -7.04
N LYS A 62 -12.21 -3.80 -6.54
CA LYS A 62 -11.90 -3.50 -5.14
C LYS A 62 -12.81 -4.25 -4.17
N ASP A 63 -14.04 -4.52 -4.58
CA ASP A 63 -15.01 -5.30 -3.84
C ASP A 63 -14.63 -6.78 -3.72
N ASP A 64 -13.90 -7.33 -4.70
CA ASP A 64 -13.33 -8.69 -4.61
C ASP A 64 -11.98 -8.72 -3.88
N PHE A 65 -11.22 -7.62 -3.96
CA PHE A 65 -9.88 -7.50 -3.38
C PHE A 65 -9.90 -7.51 -1.84
N TRP A 66 -10.67 -6.61 -1.22
CA TRP A 66 -10.58 -6.39 0.22
C TRP A 66 -11.06 -7.58 1.07
N PRO A 67 -12.10 -8.35 0.67
CA PRO A 67 -12.51 -9.53 1.45
C PRO A 67 -11.42 -10.61 1.46
N MET A 68 -10.65 -10.72 0.37
CA MET A 68 -9.54 -11.66 0.30
C MET A 68 -8.38 -11.26 1.21
N VAL A 69 -8.14 -9.96 1.39
CA VAL A 69 -7.20 -9.45 2.38
C VAL A 69 -7.70 -9.79 3.79
N ASP A 70 -8.95 -9.47 4.11
CA ASP A 70 -9.56 -9.70 5.43
C ASP A 70 -9.57 -11.19 5.82
N ILE A 71 -9.99 -12.09 4.93
CA ILE A 71 -9.92 -13.55 5.16
C ILE A 71 -8.48 -13.98 5.47
N SER A 72 -7.51 -13.47 4.71
CA SER A 72 -6.11 -13.84 4.89
C SER A 72 -5.58 -13.33 6.24
N THR A 73 -5.83 -12.08 6.59
CA THR A 73 -5.29 -11.48 7.82
C THR A 73 -5.95 -12.05 9.08
N ASN A 74 -7.21 -12.49 9.01
CA ASN A 74 -7.92 -13.16 10.10
C ASN A 74 -7.43 -14.59 10.38
N LEU A 75 -6.97 -15.31 9.34
CA LEU A 75 -6.42 -16.66 9.50
C LEU A 75 -4.95 -16.67 9.95
N LEU A 76 -4.19 -15.64 9.56
CA LEU A 76 -2.75 -15.59 9.82
C LEU A 76 -2.42 -15.21 11.29
N PRO A 77 -1.34 -15.76 11.89
CA PRO A 77 -1.00 -15.54 13.29
C PRO A 77 -0.77 -14.07 13.62
N LYS A 78 -1.40 -13.58 14.69
CA LYS A 78 -1.28 -12.19 15.14
C LYS A 78 0.13 -11.79 15.59
N ASN A 79 0.95 -12.76 15.97
CA ASN A 79 2.32 -12.58 16.43
C ASN A 79 3.37 -12.68 15.31
N LYS A 80 2.96 -12.80 14.04
CA LYS A 80 3.85 -12.87 12.88
C LYS A 80 3.46 -11.80 11.84
N PRO A 81 4.44 -11.19 11.15
CA PRO A 81 4.17 -10.15 10.17
C PRO A 81 3.40 -10.68 8.95
N ARG A 82 2.47 -9.84 8.47
CA ARG A 82 1.61 -10.06 7.30
C ARG A 82 2.02 -9.11 6.17
N TYR A 83 2.62 -9.65 5.12
CA TYR A 83 3.13 -8.89 3.97
C TYR A 83 2.16 -8.94 2.79
N LEU A 84 1.51 -7.82 2.47
CA LEU A 84 0.63 -7.70 1.31
C LEU A 84 1.41 -7.26 0.08
N MET A 85 1.48 -8.14 -0.92
CA MET A 85 2.34 -7.94 -2.09
C MET A 85 1.67 -7.09 -3.17
N GLY A 86 2.40 -6.14 -3.75
CA GLY A 86 1.98 -5.38 -4.93
C GLY A 86 0.97 -4.24 -4.68
N VAL A 87 0.75 -3.85 -3.43
CA VAL A 87 -0.22 -2.81 -3.04
C VAL A 87 0.49 -1.51 -2.63
N GLY A 88 0.08 -0.39 -3.23
CA GLY A 88 0.75 0.88 -3.01
C GLY A 88 -0.08 2.14 -3.22
N PHE A 89 -1.38 2.04 -3.47
CA PHE A 89 -2.25 3.23 -3.50
C PHE A 89 -2.50 3.69 -2.07
N ALA A 90 -2.52 4.99 -1.83
CA ALA A 90 -2.60 5.55 -0.47
C ALA A 90 -3.84 5.05 0.31
N VAL A 91 -5.01 5.03 -0.34
CA VAL A 91 -6.26 4.50 0.23
C VAL A 91 -6.12 3.01 0.56
N ASP A 92 -5.55 2.21 -0.35
CA ASP A 92 -5.33 0.78 -0.11
C ASP A 92 -4.40 0.52 1.07
N LEU A 93 -3.32 1.29 1.21
CA LEU A 93 -2.38 1.16 2.32
C LEU A 93 -3.08 1.42 3.66
N VAL A 94 -3.90 2.48 3.74
CA VAL A 94 -4.66 2.82 4.94
C VAL A 94 -5.68 1.74 5.28
N VAL A 95 -6.48 1.28 4.31
CA VAL A 95 -7.50 0.25 4.52
C VAL A 95 -6.86 -1.09 4.86
N CYS A 96 -5.84 -1.53 4.13
CA CYS A 96 -5.19 -2.83 4.38
C CYS A 96 -4.42 -2.84 5.70
N SER A 97 -3.89 -1.69 6.15
CA SER A 97 -3.36 -1.57 7.52
C SER A 97 -4.46 -1.72 8.57
N ALA A 98 -5.67 -1.18 8.33
CA ALA A 98 -6.82 -1.42 9.21
C ALA A 98 -7.26 -2.89 9.23
N LEU A 99 -7.15 -3.58 8.09
CA LEU A 99 -7.39 -5.03 7.96
C LEU A 99 -6.26 -5.89 8.56
N GLY A 100 -5.17 -5.29 9.05
CA GLY A 100 -4.10 -6.01 9.76
C GLY A 100 -2.91 -6.44 8.91
N CYS A 101 -2.64 -5.79 7.78
CA CYS A 101 -1.39 -5.95 7.04
C CYS A 101 -0.27 -5.05 7.63
N ASP A 102 0.95 -5.61 7.69
CA ASP A 102 2.11 -4.99 8.35
C ASP A 102 3.17 -4.48 7.36
N MET A 103 3.29 -5.14 6.20
CA MET A 103 4.30 -4.83 5.19
C MET A 103 3.65 -4.71 3.81
N PHE A 104 4.21 -3.84 2.97
CA PHE A 104 3.73 -3.56 1.62
C PHE A 104 4.90 -3.34 0.67
N ASP A 105 4.72 -3.68 -0.59
CA ASP A 105 5.59 -3.30 -1.69
C ASP A 105 4.75 -2.89 -2.90
N CYS A 106 5.22 -1.92 -3.67
CA CYS A 106 4.62 -1.60 -4.95
C CYS A 106 5.55 -0.73 -5.78
N VAL A 107 5.51 -0.92 -7.10
CA VAL A 107 6.14 -0.01 -8.06
C VAL A 107 5.37 1.31 -8.22
N PHE A 108 4.19 1.46 -7.62
CA PHE A 108 3.32 2.62 -7.77
C PHE A 108 4.04 3.98 -7.65
N PRO A 109 4.78 4.31 -6.57
CA PRO A 109 5.41 5.63 -6.45
C PRO A 109 6.37 5.97 -7.59
N THR A 110 7.19 5.00 -8.02
CA THR A 110 8.17 5.20 -9.11
C THR A 110 7.54 5.10 -10.49
N ARG A 111 6.47 4.30 -10.66
CA ARG A 111 5.70 4.24 -11.91
C ARG A 111 4.95 5.54 -12.15
N THR A 112 4.24 6.04 -11.15
CA THR A 112 3.45 7.27 -11.21
C THR A 112 4.34 8.49 -11.47
N ALA A 113 5.56 8.51 -10.92
CA ALA A 113 6.55 9.54 -11.21
C ALA A 113 6.92 9.62 -12.70
N ARG A 114 7.04 8.49 -13.42
CA ARG A 114 7.31 8.47 -14.86
C ARG A 114 6.19 9.09 -15.70
N PHE A 115 4.98 9.11 -15.18
CA PHE A 115 3.85 9.80 -15.83
C PHE A 115 3.80 11.30 -15.48
N GLY A 116 4.70 11.78 -14.64
CA GLY A 116 4.74 13.17 -14.18
C GLY A 116 3.77 13.46 -13.05
N CYS A 117 3.32 12.43 -12.35
CA CYS A 117 2.36 12.58 -11.26
C CYS A 117 3.09 12.51 -9.91
N ALA A 118 2.91 13.55 -9.10
CA ALA A 118 3.41 13.61 -7.73
C ALA A 118 2.31 13.23 -6.74
N LEU A 119 2.64 12.38 -5.77
CA LEU A 119 1.70 11.93 -4.73
C LEU A 119 1.58 12.98 -3.63
N VAL A 120 0.35 13.24 -3.18
CA VAL A 120 0.03 14.15 -2.06
C VAL A 120 -1.07 13.54 -1.21
N MET A 121 -1.28 14.02 0.02
CA MET A 121 -2.31 13.44 0.91
C MET A 121 -3.72 13.49 0.32
N GLY A 122 -4.03 14.51 -0.48
CA GLY A 122 -5.31 14.66 -1.19
C GLY A 122 -5.39 13.96 -2.56
N GLY A 123 -4.46 13.06 -2.89
CA GLY A 123 -4.45 12.35 -4.17
C GLY A 123 -3.15 12.51 -4.94
N GLN A 124 -3.24 13.07 -6.15
CA GLN A 124 -2.09 13.19 -7.05
C GLN A 124 -2.14 14.51 -7.80
N LEU A 125 -0.98 15.14 -7.98
CA LEU A 125 -0.81 16.31 -8.84
C LEU A 125 -0.22 15.85 -10.17
N ASN A 126 -0.95 16.05 -11.27
CA ASN A 126 -0.40 15.85 -12.60
C ASN A 126 0.42 17.09 -13.00
N LEU A 127 1.73 17.03 -12.80
CA LEU A 127 2.62 18.18 -13.02
C LEU A 127 2.68 18.62 -14.48
N LYS A 128 2.11 17.87 -15.43
CA LYS A 128 1.97 18.29 -16.83
C LYS A 128 0.88 19.33 -17.05
N ASN A 129 -0.08 19.45 -16.11
CA ASN A 129 -1.19 20.39 -16.19
C ASN A 129 -0.69 21.83 -16.21
N THR A 130 -1.32 22.66 -17.04
CA THR A 130 -0.94 24.08 -17.25
C THR A 130 -1.11 24.93 -16.00
N GLU A 131 -1.98 24.54 -15.06
CA GLU A 131 -2.14 25.22 -13.77
C GLU A 131 -0.82 25.37 -12.99
N PHE A 132 0.11 24.43 -13.17
CA PHE A 132 1.40 24.44 -12.49
C PHE A 132 2.47 25.27 -13.18
N CYS A 133 2.23 25.85 -14.37
CA CYS A 133 3.29 26.52 -15.15
C CYS A 133 3.90 27.75 -14.45
N ASN A 134 3.11 28.43 -13.61
CA ASN A 134 3.52 29.59 -12.83
C ASN A 134 3.34 29.35 -11.31
N ASP A 135 3.22 28.09 -10.89
CA ASP A 135 3.12 27.73 -9.48
C ASP A 135 4.53 27.57 -8.87
N PHE A 136 5.01 28.60 -8.20
CA PHE A 136 6.33 28.62 -7.58
C PHE A 136 6.36 27.97 -6.18
N SER A 137 5.27 27.33 -5.74
CA SER A 137 5.26 26.52 -4.52
C SER A 137 5.96 25.15 -4.74
N PRO A 138 6.46 24.48 -3.68
CA PRO A 138 6.91 23.10 -3.76
C PRO A 138 5.74 22.14 -4.01
N ILE A 139 6.00 20.85 -4.23
CA ILE A 139 4.90 19.86 -4.36
C ILE A 139 4.02 19.87 -3.10
N GLU A 140 4.63 19.87 -1.91
CA GLU A 140 3.96 20.01 -0.61
C GLU A 140 4.86 20.87 0.32
N ASP A 141 4.29 21.87 1.00
CA ASP A 141 5.04 22.82 1.83
C ASP A 141 5.77 22.14 3.00
N ASP A 142 5.11 21.20 3.68
CA ASP A 142 5.67 20.48 4.84
C ASP A 142 6.43 19.20 4.47
N CYS A 143 6.82 19.02 3.21
CA CYS A 143 7.53 17.81 2.78
C CYS A 143 9.05 17.94 2.98
N PRO A 144 9.67 17.07 3.80
CA PRO A 144 11.11 17.16 4.08
C PRO A 144 12.00 16.60 2.97
N CYS A 145 11.45 16.13 1.84
CA CYS A 145 12.26 15.53 0.78
C CYS A 145 13.12 16.58 0.05
N SER A 146 14.23 16.15 -0.55
CA SER A 146 15.10 17.06 -1.31
C SER A 146 14.37 17.74 -2.46
N THR A 147 13.44 17.03 -3.12
CA THR A 147 12.66 17.59 -4.23
C THR A 147 11.85 18.82 -3.82
N CYS A 148 11.08 18.73 -2.73
CA CYS A 148 10.28 19.86 -2.23
C CYS A 148 11.14 21.00 -1.68
N ARG A 149 12.35 20.71 -1.18
CA ARG A 149 13.27 21.75 -0.67
C ARG A 149 13.97 22.55 -1.76
N GLN A 150 14.09 22.00 -2.96
CA GLN A 150 14.96 22.57 -4.01
C GLN A 150 14.19 23.00 -5.27
N TYR A 151 13.01 22.43 -5.53
CA TYR A 151 12.30 22.62 -6.80
C TYR A 151 10.85 23.02 -6.58
N THR A 152 10.39 23.91 -7.46
CA THR A 152 9.00 24.36 -7.52
C THR A 152 8.17 23.50 -8.47
N ARG A 153 6.84 23.53 -8.34
CA ARG A 153 5.92 22.89 -9.28
C ARG A 153 6.08 23.44 -10.70
N ALA A 154 6.33 24.74 -10.86
CA ALA A 154 6.62 25.39 -12.14
C ALA A 154 7.88 24.82 -12.82
N TYR A 155 8.96 24.65 -12.06
CA TYR A 155 10.17 24.02 -12.58
C TYR A 155 9.88 22.59 -13.03
N LEU A 156 9.24 21.79 -12.16
CA LEU A 156 8.90 20.41 -12.46
C LEU A 156 7.96 20.29 -13.66
N HIS A 157 6.98 21.19 -13.80
CA HIS A 157 6.06 21.25 -14.94
C HIS A 157 6.80 21.38 -16.27
N HIS A 158 7.84 22.21 -16.31
CA HIS A 158 8.63 22.43 -17.52
C HIS A 158 9.44 21.19 -17.90
N ILE A 159 10.11 20.57 -16.92
CA ILE A 159 11.03 19.46 -17.17
C ILE A 159 10.33 18.11 -17.31
N VAL A 160 9.15 17.90 -16.71
CA VAL A 160 8.46 16.60 -16.72
C VAL A 160 7.97 16.16 -18.11
N LYS A 161 7.94 17.08 -19.06
CA LYS A 161 7.58 16.83 -20.46
C LYS A 161 8.78 16.50 -21.35
N GLN A 162 10.00 16.81 -20.89
CA GLN A 162 11.18 16.93 -21.76
C GLN A 162 12.38 16.15 -21.22
N GLU A 163 12.56 16.09 -19.90
CA GLU A 163 13.79 15.65 -19.27
C GLU A 163 13.58 14.41 -18.38
N THR A 164 14.48 13.43 -18.52
CA THR A 164 14.46 12.20 -17.71
C THR A 164 14.68 12.48 -16.22
N VAL A 165 15.42 13.54 -15.88
CA VAL A 165 15.70 13.94 -14.49
C VAL A 165 14.43 14.22 -13.69
N ALA A 166 13.34 14.65 -14.35
CA ALA A 166 12.05 14.85 -13.71
C ALA A 166 11.53 13.56 -13.07
N CYS A 167 11.75 12.40 -13.70
CA CYS A 167 11.35 11.11 -13.17
C CYS A 167 12.08 10.79 -11.85
N HIS A 168 13.36 11.15 -11.74
CA HIS A 168 14.16 10.94 -10.52
C HIS A 168 13.67 11.85 -9.39
N LEU A 169 13.48 13.13 -9.67
CA LEU A 169 13.01 14.12 -8.69
C LEU A 169 11.62 13.76 -8.15
N VAL A 170 10.68 13.44 -9.03
CA VAL A 170 9.32 13.05 -8.62
C VAL A 170 9.32 11.68 -7.91
N SER A 171 10.21 10.75 -8.30
CA SER A 171 10.35 9.47 -7.58
C SER A 171 10.85 9.65 -6.15
N ILE A 172 11.83 10.53 -5.91
CA ILE A 172 12.31 10.86 -4.56
C ILE A 172 11.14 11.37 -3.70
N HIS A 173 10.33 12.29 -4.24
CA HIS A 173 9.15 12.79 -3.56
C HIS A 173 8.13 11.67 -3.28
N ASN A 174 7.76 10.89 -4.29
CA ASN A 174 6.73 9.85 -4.17
C ASN A 174 7.12 8.72 -3.21
N VAL A 175 8.39 8.31 -3.17
CA VAL A 175 8.87 7.33 -2.18
C VAL A 175 8.83 7.93 -0.78
N ASN A 176 9.26 9.18 -0.61
CA ASN A 176 9.17 9.87 0.67
C ASN A 176 7.73 10.02 1.15
N PHE A 177 6.78 10.31 0.26
CA PHE A 177 5.35 10.32 0.56
C PHE A 177 4.88 9.00 1.16
N GLN A 178 5.21 7.86 0.54
CA GLN A 178 4.83 6.53 1.06
C GLN A 178 5.41 6.29 2.46
N MET A 179 6.68 6.63 2.67
CA MET A 179 7.33 6.49 3.97
C MET A 179 6.67 7.36 5.05
N ARG A 180 6.26 8.59 4.71
CA ARG A 180 5.52 9.49 5.61
C ARG A 180 4.12 8.98 5.93
N LEU A 181 3.40 8.45 4.94
CA LEU A 181 2.08 7.86 5.13
C LEU A 181 2.16 6.65 6.08
N MET A 182 3.06 5.70 5.81
CA MET A 182 3.26 4.54 6.68
C MET A 182 3.76 4.91 8.08
N LYS A 183 4.58 5.96 8.19
CA LYS A 183 4.96 6.54 9.50
C LYS A 183 3.74 7.09 10.24
N SER A 184 2.87 7.84 9.57
CA SER A 184 1.66 8.42 10.17
C SER A 184 0.68 7.34 10.65
N ILE A 185 0.49 6.28 9.85
CA ILE A 185 -0.29 5.09 10.23
C ILE A 185 0.26 4.50 11.53
N ARG A 186 1.55 4.16 11.55
CA ARG A 186 2.20 3.53 12.72
C ARG A 186 2.14 4.42 13.96
N ASP A 187 2.38 5.71 13.82
CA ASP A 187 2.42 6.63 14.95
C ASP A 187 0.99 6.82 15.55
N ASN A 188 -0.06 6.86 14.72
CA ASN A 188 -1.45 6.90 15.19
C ASN A 188 -1.94 5.57 15.80
N ILE A 189 -1.44 4.42 15.32
CA ILE A 189 -1.69 3.13 15.97
C ILE A 189 -1.10 3.14 17.39
N LYS A 190 0.16 3.57 17.53
CA LYS A 190 0.82 3.66 18.85
C LYS A 190 0.13 4.64 19.81
N ALA A 191 -0.42 5.73 19.29
CA ALA A 191 -1.13 6.73 20.07
C ALA A 191 -2.61 6.38 20.37
N GLY A 192 -3.13 5.27 19.82
CA GLY A 192 -4.55 4.92 19.97
C GLY A 192 -5.51 5.82 19.18
N THR A 193 -5.01 6.61 18.22
CA THR A 193 -5.77 7.58 17.42
C THR A 193 -5.99 7.14 15.97
N PHE A 194 -5.69 5.87 15.65
CA PHE A 194 -5.76 5.36 14.28
C PHE A 194 -7.13 5.54 13.61
N VAL A 195 -8.24 5.29 14.32
CA VAL A 195 -9.59 5.47 13.78
C VAL A 195 -9.83 6.92 13.35
N SER A 196 -9.46 7.89 14.20
CA SER A 196 -9.57 9.32 13.87
C SER A 196 -8.68 9.70 12.69
N PHE A 197 -7.47 9.14 12.62
CA PHE A 197 -6.58 9.32 11.47
C PHE A 197 -7.20 8.80 10.17
N VAL A 198 -7.78 7.59 10.16
CA VAL A 198 -8.44 7.03 8.96
C VAL A 198 -9.57 7.95 8.50
N LYS A 199 -10.44 8.40 9.42
CA LYS A 199 -11.55 9.32 9.08
C LYS A 199 -11.04 10.64 8.49
N ALA A 200 -10.02 11.24 9.11
CA ALA A 200 -9.42 12.47 8.63
C ALA A 200 -8.77 12.28 7.25
N PHE A 201 -7.98 11.21 7.08
CA PHE A 201 -7.36 10.86 5.80
C PHE A 201 -8.39 10.69 4.69
N MET A 202 -9.47 9.93 4.94
CA MET A 202 -10.52 9.74 3.94
C MET A 202 -11.23 11.05 3.60
N LYS A 203 -11.47 11.94 4.58
CA LYS A 203 -12.04 13.28 4.31
C LYS A 203 -11.09 14.17 3.51
N THR A 204 -9.78 14.08 3.72
CA THR A 204 -8.79 14.79 2.91
C THR A 204 -8.73 14.25 1.48
N PHE A 205 -8.79 12.92 1.31
CA PHE A 205 -8.71 12.28 0.00
C PHE A 205 -10.03 12.39 -0.80
N TYR A 206 -11.17 12.39 -0.12
CA TYR A 206 -12.52 12.54 -0.66
C TYR A 206 -13.25 13.73 0.02
N PRO A 207 -12.95 14.99 -0.36
CA PRO A 207 -13.48 16.17 0.32
C PRO A 207 -15.01 16.26 0.33
N LYS A 208 -15.68 15.69 -0.69
CA LYS A 208 -17.14 15.67 -0.81
C LYS A 208 -17.81 14.54 -0.02
N SER A 209 -17.04 13.74 0.74
CA SER A 209 -17.52 12.53 1.42
C SER A 209 -18.13 11.48 0.46
N ASP A 210 -17.76 11.51 -0.81
CA ASP A 210 -18.14 10.55 -1.85
C ASP A 210 -17.23 9.30 -1.79
N TYR A 211 -17.19 8.67 -0.62
CA TYR A 211 -16.34 7.51 -0.37
C TYR A 211 -16.74 6.32 -1.26
N PRO A 212 -15.78 5.63 -1.89
CA PRO A 212 -16.09 4.41 -2.64
C PRO A 212 -16.71 3.33 -1.73
N GLY A 213 -17.71 2.59 -2.24
CA GLY A 213 -18.42 1.55 -1.48
C GLY A 213 -17.49 0.55 -0.80
N TRP A 214 -16.53 0.00 -1.55
CA TRP A 214 -15.52 -0.92 -1.02
C TRP A 214 -14.73 -0.37 0.19
N VAL A 215 -14.47 0.95 0.24
CA VAL A 215 -13.76 1.57 1.37
C VAL A 215 -14.65 1.57 2.60
N VAL A 216 -15.92 1.95 2.43
CA VAL A 216 -16.91 1.98 3.52
C VAL A 216 -17.09 0.57 4.07
N ASP A 217 -17.27 -0.43 3.19
CA ASP A 217 -17.52 -1.82 3.58
C ASP A 217 -16.30 -2.45 4.25
N ALA A 218 -15.10 -2.28 3.69
CA ALA A 218 -13.87 -2.80 4.27
C ALA A 218 -13.56 -2.21 5.65
N LEU A 219 -13.76 -0.91 5.84
CA LEU A 219 -13.55 -0.26 7.13
C LEU A 219 -14.63 -0.64 8.15
N ALA A 220 -15.88 -0.79 7.72
CA ALA A 220 -16.98 -1.24 8.57
C ALA A 220 -16.74 -2.67 9.09
N ALA A 221 -16.13 -3.56 8.30
CA ALA A 221 -15.75 -4.91 8.72
C ALA A 221 -14.81 -4.92 9.94
N VAL A 222 -14.05 -3.84 10.15
CA VAL A 222 -13.14 -3.65 11.30
C VAL A 222 -13.61 -2.53 12.24
N ASN A 223 -14.92 -2.25 12.27
CA ASN A 223 -15.59 -1.28 13.16
C ASN A 223 -15.11 0.18 13.00
N ILE A 224 -14.68 0.56 11.79
CA ILE A 224 -14.36 1.94 11.44
C ILE A 224 -15.47 2.49 10.53
N HIS A 225 -16.37 3.29 11.09
CA HIS A 225 -17.47 3.90 10.34
C HIS A 225 -17.12 5.32 9.88
N LEU A 226 -17.19 5.57 8.57
CA LEU A 226 -17.06 6.91 7.99
C LEU A 226 -18.39 7.67 8.14
N ASN A 227 -18.32 8.97 8.39
CA ASN A 227 -19.51 9.82 8.43
C ASN A 227 -19.86 10.21 7.00
N LEU A 228 -20.96 9.66 6.48
CA LEU A 228 -21.52 10.00 5.16
C LEU A 228 -22.10 11.42 5.15
#